data_AF-A0AAU4P107-F1
#
_entry.id   AF-A0AAU4P107-F1
#
_cell.length_a   1.000
_cell.length_b   1.000
_cell.length_c   1.000
_cell.angle_alpha   90.00
_cell.angle_beta   90.00
_cell.angle_gamma   90.00
#
_symmetry.space_group_name_H-M   'P 1'
#
loop_
_entity.id
_entity.type
_entity.pdbx_description
1 polymer ?
#
loop_
_entity_poly.entity_id
_entity_poly.type
_entity_poly.pdbx_seq_one_letter_code
_entity_poly.pdbx_strand_id
1 'polypeptide(L)'
;MSRTNDVTTLLGMHTRAAFVVVAFNVAGVVLAAASTLEGVSEPALVAVAVVLHAVSVAALLRVPGDPIPFGATAAVTLTGPLSCAIVLAALPVPIGNPLQMWPIGTAAGIYTFLCVRGRTWWAWAGFLGIFVVTLVWCLLTEQSAVDAVLYVLPSGALVLMGTFFAFALRSPVTDIFRLREESTRQAAEEAAAAAALHERDLQLTRLDELARPLLTRIASGEPLSDDERLSCRLLEFHLRDTLRAAGLADSEVSSAARAARSRGVDVVLLDDRGADVTGVVDRDIVTSVITALESDSTSAVTVRLLPQDRDSAASILVTGADGTHRAEFDRSGTRLSS
;
A
#
# COMPACT_ATOMS: atom_id res chain seq x y z
N MET A 1 7.60 3.41 3.39
CA MET A 1 6.65 3.31 4.52
C MET A 1 5.97 4.65 4.68
N SER A 2 4.65 4.73 4.47
CA SER A 2 3.88 5.95 4.75
C SER A 2 3.89 6.24 6.26
N ARG A 3 3.70 7.52 6.65
CA ARG A 3 3.65 7.99 8.05
C ARG A 3 2.66 7.24 8.95
N THR A 4 1.78 6.42 8.38
CA THR A 4 0.71 5.69 9.06
C THR A 4 1.19 4.43 9.80
N ASN A 5 2.39 3.91 9.49
CA ASN A 5 2.94 2.67 10.09
C ASN A 5 4.17 2.96 10.98
N ASP A 6 4.10 4.00 11.81
CA ASP A 6 5.15 4.37 12.77
C ASP A 6 4.67 4.08 14.20
N VAL A 7 5.52 3.49 15.04
CA VAL A 7 5.25 3.25 16.47
C VAL A 7 4.89 4.57 17.19
N THR A 8 5.38 5.71 16.71
CA THR A 8 5.00 7.04 17.23
C THR A 8 3.50 7.32 17.13
N THR A 9 2.83 6.79 16.09
CA THR A 9 1.38 6.95 15.88
C THR A 9 0.61 6.09 16.86
N LEU A 10 1.06 4.86 17.13
CA LEU A 10 0.45 3.97 18.12
C LEU A 10 0.63 4.44 19.55
N LEU A 11 1.79 4.99 19.88
CA LEU A 11 2.07 5.61 21.18
C LEU A 11 1.41 6.98 21.35
N GLY A 12 0.76 7.50 20.31
CA GLY A 12 0.11 8.81 20.35
C GLY A 12 1.09 9.96 20.58
N MET A 13 2.36 9.83 20.16
CA MET A 13 3.39 10.87 20.36
C MET A 13 3.07 12.19 19.63
N HIS A 14 2.13 12.15 18.66
CA HIS A 14 1.61 13.32 17.96
C HIS A 14 0.37 13.96 18.63
N THR A 15 -0.15 13.37 19.72
CA THR A 15 -1.35 13.87 20.40
C THR A 15 -1.04 15.07 21.30
N ARG A 16 -2.07 15.90 21.57
CA ARG A 16 -1.98 16.99 22.55
C ARG A 16 -1.56 16.49 23.93
N ALA A 17 -1.96 15.27 24.31
CA ALA A 17 -1.58 14.65 25.57
C ALA A 17 -0.06 14.42 25.66
N ALA A 18 0.60 13.97 24.59
CA ALA A 18 2.05 13.80 24.57
C ALA A 18 2.79 15.13 24.77
N PHE A 19 2.30 16.22 24.18
CA PHE A 19 2.86 17.56 24.42
C PHE A 19 2.68 18.03 25.85
N VAL A 20 1.55 17.72 26.49
CA VAL A 20 1.31 18.02 27.91
C VAL A 20 2.28 17.25 28.81
N VAL A 21 2.49 15.96 28.55
CA VAL A 21 3.45 15.13 29.28
C VAL A 21 4.87 15.67 29.14
N VAL A 22 5.28 16.09 27.94
CA VAL A 22 6.59 16.71 27.72
C VAL A 22 6.71 18.06 28.41
N ALA A 23 5.68 18.90 28.35
CA ALA A 23 5.69 20.17 29.08
C ALA A 23 5.83 19.95 30.59
N PHE A 24 5.12 18.97 31.15
CA PHE A 24 5.24 18.60 32.56
C PHE A 24 6.62 18.03 32.89
N ASN A 25 7.19 17.18 32.03
CA ASN A 25 8.55 16.67 32.19
C ASN A 25 9.57 17.81 32.21
N VAL A 26 9.55 18.70 31.22
CA VAL A 26 10.47 19.85 31.15
C VAL A 26 10.30 20.76 32.35
N ALA A 27 9.06 21.04 32.78
CA ALA A 27 8.78 21.83 33.98
C ALA A 27 9.35 21.17 35.25
N GLY A 28 9.22 19.85 35.38
CA GLY A 28 9.81 19.07 36.47
C GLY A 28 11.34 19.13 36.48
N VAL A 29 11.99 19.05 35.31
CA VAL A 29 13.44 19.19 35.19
C VAL A 29 13.90 20.60 35.56
N VAL A 30 13.18 21.64 35.10
CA VAL A 30 13.47 23.03 35.46
C VAL A 30 13.35 23.21 36.98
N LEU A 31 12.32 22.66 37.60
CA LEU A 31 12.12 22.74 39.06
C LEU A 31 13.22 21.99 39.83
N ALA A 32 13.60 20.79 39.38
CA ALA A 32 14.70 20.03 39.96
C ALA A 32 16.04 20.79 39.85
N ALA A 33 16.31 21.38 38.67
CA ALA A 33 17.49 22.21 38.45
C ALA A 33 17.49 23.47 39.33
N ALA A 34 16.36 24.18 39.42
CA ALA A 34 16.23 25.40 40.22
C ALA A 34 16.37 25.13 41.72
N SER A 35 15.83 24.01 42.21
CA SER A 35 15.92 23.60 43.63
C SER A 35 17.30 23.07 44.03
N THR A 36 18.23 22.93 43.09
CA THR A 36 19.57 22.38 43.31
C THR A 36 20.70 23.37 43.02
N LEU A 37 20.37 24.65 42.82
CA LEU A 37 21.34 25.72 42.54
C LEU A 37 22.19 26.13 43.76
N GLU A 38 21.78 25.75 44.97
CA GLU A 38 22.54 26.08 46.18
C GLU A 38 23.93 25.44 46.13
N GLY A 39 24.97 26.28 46.22
CA GLY A 39 26.37 25.85 46.16
C GLY A 39 26.93 25.58 44.76
N VAL A 40 26.14 25.77 43.69
CA VAL A 40 26.61 25.62 42.31
C VAL A 40 27.46 26.83 41.91
N SER A 41 28.67 26.58 41.37
CA SER A 41 29.61 27.64 40.99
C SER A 41 29.12 28.45 39.78
N GLU A 42 28.54 27.78 38.79
CA GLU A 42 28.12 28.36 37.52
C GLU A 42 26.68 27.96 37.15
N PRO A 43 25.66 28.70 37.61
CA PRO A 43 24.25 28.41 37.31
C PRO A 43 23.92 28.41 35.81
N ALA A 44 24.71 29.13 35.00
CA ALA A 44 24.54 29.15 33.55
C ALA A 44 24.75 27.77 32.91
N LEU A 45 25.67 26.95 33.44
CA LEU A 45 25.92 25.58 32.97
C LEU A 45 24.71 24.68 33.22
N VAL A 46 24.05 24.83 34.37
CA VAL A 46 22.82 24.11 34.71
C VAL A 46 21.70 24.48 33.72
N ALA A 47 21.56 25.76 33.36
CA ALA A 47 20.58 26.19 32.37
C ALA A 47 20.85 25.58 30.98
N VAL A 48 22.12 25.50 30.55
CA VAL A 48 22.50 24.83 29.29
C VAL A 48 22.10 23.35 29.29
N ALA A 49 22.33 22.64 30.40
CA ALA A 49 21.94 21.23 30.54
C ALA A 49 20.42 21.04 30.45
N VAL A 50 19.62 21.94 31.03
CA VAL A 50 18.15 21.92 30.92
C VAL A 50 17.70 22.16 29.47
N VAL A 51 18.31 23.11 28.76
CA VAL A 51 18.02 23.36 27.35
C VAL A 51 18.36 22.14 26.50
N LEU A 52 19.51 21.51 26.75
CA LEU A 52 19.94 20.30 26.03
C LEU A 52 18.94 19.15 26.23
N HIS A 53 18.45 18.94 27.46
CA HIS A 53 17.38 17.99 27.76
C HIS A 53 16.10 18.29 26.97
N ALA A 54 15.63 19.54 27.03
CA ALA A 54 14.41 19.95 26.33
C ALA A 54 14.51 19.76 24.80
N VAL A 55 15.66 20.09 24.21
CA VAL A 55 15.94 19.87 22.78
C VAL A 55 15.91 18.38 22.43
N SER A 56 16.51 17.52 23.25
CA SER A 56 16.50 16.07 23.01
C SER A 56 15.11 15.46 23.12
N VAL A 57 14.30 15.88 24.12
CA VAL A 57 12.90 15.44 24.21
C VAL A 57 12.09 15.94 23.01
N ALA A 58 12.30 17.17 22.56
CA ALA A 58 11.64 17.70 21.37
C ALA A 58 12.06 16.94 20.09
N ALA A 59 13.35 16.56 19.97
CA ALA A 59 13.85 15.76 18.86
C ALA A 59 13.20 14.37 18.83
N LEU A 60 13.06 13.72 19.99
CA LEU A 60 12.37 12.42 20.11
C LEU A 60 10.89 12.48 19.69
N LEU A 61 10.22 13.63 19.82
CA LEU A 61 8.83 13.79 19.37
C LEU A 61 8.72 14.19 17.89
N ARG A 62 9.58 15.11 17.43
CA ARG A 62 9.40 15.77 16.13
C ARG A 62 10.14 15.11 14.98
N VAL A 63 11.25 14.40 15.25
CA VAL A 63 12.02 13.75 14.19
C VAL A 63 11.20 12.57 13.66
N PRO A 64 10.85 12.56 12.37
CA PRO A 64 10.08 11.47 11.78
C PRO A 64 10.95 10.21 11.60
N GLY A 65 10.32 9.04 11.67
CA GLY A 65 10.92 7.76 11.30
C GLY A 65 11.09 6.80 12.47
N ASP A 66 10.81 5.53 12.19
CA ASP A 66 11.04 4.41 13.07
C ASP A 66 11.88 3.33 12.36
N PRO A 67 13.16 3.13 12.75
CA PRO A 67 13.86 3.82 13.83
C PRO A 67 14.30 5.25 13.46
N ILE A 68 14.61 6.08 14.47
CA ILE A 68 15.12 7.46 14.29
C ILE A 68 16.34 7.46 13.35
N PRO A 69 16.49 8.47 12.46
CA PRO A 69 17.69 8.63 11.65
C PRO A 69 18.96 8.72 12.50
N PHE A 70 20.08 8.28 11.93
CA PHE A 70 21.33 8.10 12.65
C PHE A 70 21.86 9.39 13.29
N GLY A 71 21.82 10.51 12.56
CA GLY A 71 22.31 11.81 13.08
C GLY A 71 21.55 12.28 14.33
N ALA A 72 20.22 12.18 14.31
CA ALA A 72 19.40 12.52 15.47
C ALA A 72 19.59 11.51 16.61
N THR A 73 19.78 10.22 16.30
CA THR A 73 20.09 9.19 17.30
C THR A 73 21.40 9.52 18.03
N ALA A 74 22.48 9.81 17.30
CA ALA A 74 23.76 10.16 17.87
C ALA A 74 23.70 11.43 18.73
N ALA A 75 22.99 12.47 18.27
CA ALA A 75 22.80 13.72 19.02
C ALA A 75 22.03 13.49 20.34
N VAL A 76 20.96 12.70 20.31
CA VAL A 76 20.19 12.36 21.51
C VAL A 76 21.00 11.48 22.46
N THR A 77 21.79 10.52 21.94
CA THR A 77 22.71 9.68 22.74
C THR A 77 23.80 10.51 23.42
N LEU A 78 24.35 11.52 22.76
CA LEU A 78 25.40 12.37 23.33
C LEU A 78 24.87 13.35 24.40
N THR A 79 23.57 13.63 24.39
CA THR A 79 22.95 14.57 25.32
C THR A 79 23.11 14.15 26.78
N GLY A 80 22.98 12.86 27.11
CA GLY A 80 23.10 12.38 28.49
C GLY A 80 24.49 12.60 29.09
N PRO A 81 25.57 12.05 28.50
CA PRO A 81 26.93 12.27 28.98
C PRO A 81 27.32 13.74 29.02
N LEU A 82 26.91 14.53 28.01
CA LEU A 82 27.23 15.95 27.96
C LEU A 82 26.51 16.75 29.06
N SER A 83 25.21 16.53 29.24
CA SER A 83 24.43 17.14 30.32
C SER A 83 25.00 16.78 31.70
N CYS A 84 25.35 15.51 31.89
CA CYS A 84 25.96 15.01 33.12
C CYS A 84 27.33 15.67 33.37
N ALA A 85 28.20 15.75 32.36
CA ALA A 85 29.52 16.38 32.50
C ALA A 85 29.41 17.88 32.82
N ILE A 86 28.51 18.59 32.15
CA ILE A 86 28.28 20.04 32.36
C ILE A 86 27.83 20.31 33.79
N VAL A 87 26.86 19.54 34.30
CA VAL A 87 26.30 19.77 35.64
C VAL A 87 27.27 19.33 36.73
N LEU A 88 27.94 18.18 36.58
CA LEU A 88 28.92 17.70 37.56
C LEU A 88 30.14 18.62 37.66
N ALA A 89 30.53 19.29 36.57
CA ALA A 89 31.61 20.29 36.60
C ALA A 89 31.28 21.55 37.41
N ALA A 90 29.99 21.87 37.60
CA ALA A 90 29.53 23.05 38.32
C ALA A 90 29.09 22.74 39.76
N LEU A 91 29.08 21.45 40.14
CA LEU A 91 28.47 20.96 41.37
C LEU A 91 29.43 21.08 42.56
N PRO A 92 28.95 21.47 43.76
CA PRO A 92 29.78 21.41 44.97
C PRO A 92 30.08 19.95 45.35
N VAL A 93 31.29 19.73 45.87
CA VAL A 93 31.73 18.43 46.39
C VAL A 93 32.00 18.58 47.89
N PRO A 94 31.46 17.69 48.74
CA PRO A 94 30.53 16.58 48.44
C PRO A 94 29.10 17.06 48.14
N ILE A 95 28.30 16.22 47.48
CA ILE A 95 26.90 16.55 47.18
C ILE A 95 26.08 16.75 48.45
N GLY A 96 25.25 17.81 48.48
CA GLY A 96 24.38 18.13 49.61
C GLY A 96 22.98 17.54 49.47
N ASN A 97 22.52 17.32 48.24
CA ASN A 97 21.19 16.81 47.95
C ASN A 97 21.26 15.79 46.78
N PRO A 98 20.74 14.55 46.94
CA PRO A 98 20.68 13.58 45.85
C PRO A 98 20.01 14.11 44.56
N LEU A 99 19.10 15.08 44.66
CA LEU A 99 18.46 15.72 43.52
C LEU A 99 19.46 16.46 42.62
N GLN A 100 20.64 16.83 43.11
CA GLN A 100 21.71 17.42 42.29
C GLN A 100 22.17 16.47 41.16
N MET A 101 21.91 15.16 41.28
CA MET A 101 22.18 14.15 40.25
C MET A 101 21.03 14.00 39.23
N TRP A 102 20.11 14.97 39.16
CA TRP A 102 18.99 14.99 38.20
C TRP A 102 19.37 14.74 36.72
N PRO A 103 20.56 15.10 36.19
CA PRO A 103 20.90 14.84 34.78
C PRO A 103 20.93 13.35 34.43
N ILE A 104 21.28 12.49 35.40
CA ILE A 104 21.36 11.04 35.20
C ILE A 104 19.96 10.47 34.97
N GLY A 105 19.01 10.81 35.86
CA GLY A 105 17.64 10.30 35.77
C GLY A 105 16.88 10.83 34.55
N THR A 106 17.08 12.11 34.21
CA THR A 106 16.44 12.73 33.04
C THR A 106 16.94 12.16 31.72
N ALA A 107 18.25 11.94 31.60
CA ALA A 107 18.85 11.25 30.46
C ALA A 107 18.42 9.78 30.35
N ALA A 108 18.26 9.08 31.47
CA ALA A 108 17.71 7.72 31.46
C ALA A 108 16.29 7.67 30.91
N GLY A 109 15.45 8.67 31.23
CA GLY A 109 14.12 8.81 30.61
C GLY A 109 14.20 8.99 29.09
N ILE A 110 15.12 9.84 28.59
CA ILE A 110 15.38 9.99 27.15
C ILE A 110 15.77 8.63 26.53
N TYR A 111 16.64 7.87 27.18
CA TYR A 111 17.10 6.57 26.70
C TYR A 111 16.03 5.50 26.70
N THR A 112 15.13 5.50 27.68
CA THR A 112 13.92 4.66 27.66
C THR A 112 13.10 4.90 26.40
N PHE A 113 12.86 6.15 26.03
CA PHE A 113 12.16 6.48 24.78
C PHE A 113 12.98 6.14 23.53
N LEU A 114 14.32 6.25 23.59
CA LEU A 114 15.20 5.85 22.49
C LEU A 114 15.18 4.33 22.24
N CYS A 115 15.06 3.51 23.29
CA CYS A 115 14.79 2.08 23.19
C CYS A 115 13.45 1.86 22.47
N VAL A 116 12.39 2.54 22.93
CA VAL A 116 11.06 2.44 22.32
C VAL A 116 11.05 2.93 20.86
N ARG A 117 11.93 3.84 20.47
CA ARG A 117 12.15 4.32 19.08
C ARG A 117 13.16 3.49 18.28
N GLY A 118 13.55 2.31 18.75
CA GLY A 118 14.20 1.27 17.95
C GLY A 118 15.73 1.34 17.95
N ARG A 119 16.29 2.16 18.83
CA ARG A 119 17.74 2.40 18.95
C ARG A 119 18.24 2.00 20.34
N THR A 120 17.83 0.83 20.82
CA THR A 120 18.18 0.28 22.15
C THR A 120 19.69 0.24 22.40
N TRP A 121 20.49 -0.19 21.43
CA TRP A 121 21.95 -0.20 21.59
C TRP A 121 22.54 1.19 21.82
N TRP A 122 22.01 2.21 21.13
CA TRP A 122 22.45 3.61 21.29
C TRP A 122 22.03 4.21 22.63
N ALA A 123 20.90 3.77 23.18
CA ALA A 123 20.46 4.12 24.51
C ALA A 123 21.43 3.58 25.58
N TRP A 124 21.82 2.30 25.46
CA TRP A 124 22.80 1.69 26.36
C TRP A 124 24.21 2.27 26.20
N ALA A 125 24.63 2.61 24.98
CA ALA A 125 25.90 3.30 24.75
C ALA A 125 25.92 4.68 25.42
N GLY A 126 24.83 5.44 25.32
CA GLY A 126 24.69 6.72 26.03
C GLY A 126 24.65 6.57 27.55
N PHE A 127 23.99 5.52 28.06
CA PHE A 127 23.94 5.21 29.48
C PHE A 127 25.31 4.82 30.03
N LEU A 128 26.08 4.01 29.29
CA LEU A 128 27.48 3.71 29.60
C LEU A 128 28.33 4.99 29.60
N GLY A 129 28.08 5.91 28.68
CA GLY A 129 28.74 7.22 28.67
C GLY A 129 28.47 8.03 29.94
N ILE A 130 27.24 8.03 30.45
CA ILE A 130 26.90 8.68 31.74
C ILE A 130 27.67 8.02 32.89
N PHE A 131 27.74 6.69 32.91
CA PHE A 131 28.50 5.95 33.92
C PHE A 131 29.98 6.34 33.89
N VAL A 132 30.61 6.39 32.71
CA VAL A 132 32.01 6.80 32.55
C VAL A 132 32.24 8.23 33.04
N VAL A 133 31.39 9.18 32.64
CA VAL A 133 31.49 10.58 33.09
C VAL A 133 31.37 10.68 34.61
N THR A 134 30.42 9.97 35.21
CA THR A 134 30.19 9.99 36.66
C THR A 134 31.36 9.35 37.40
N LEU A 135 31.89 8.24 36.90
CA LEU A 135 33.06 7.56 37.46
C LEU A 135 34.30 8.46 37.42
N VAL A 136 34.58 9.09 36.27
CA VAL A 136 35.70 10.02 36.14
C VAL A 136 35.55 11.19 37.11
N TRP A 137 34.35 11.76 37.23
CA TRP A 137 34.09 12.84 38.19
C TRP A 137 34.30 12.41 39.64
N CYS A 138 33.80 11.24 40.05
CA CYS A 138 34.03 10.70 41.40
C CYS A 138 35.53 10.53 41.68
N LEU A 139 36.29 9.98 40.73
CA LEU A 139 37.74 9.81 40.88
C LEU A 139 38.50 11.15 40.98
N LEU A 140 38.10 12.15 40.19
CA LEU A 140 38.72 13.49 40.22
C LEU A 140 38.39 14.28 41.49
N THR A 141 37.31 13.92 42.17
CA THR A 141 36.80 14.62 43.37
C THR A 141 37.07 13.84 44.65
N GLU A 142 37.95 12.84 44.59
CA GLU A 142 38.35 11.96 45.72
C GLU A 142 37.18 11.19 46.37
N GLN A 143 36.10 10.97 45.62
CA GLN A 143 34.95 10.14 46.03
C GLN A 143 35.19 8.66 45.67
N SER A 144 34.40 7.76 46.26
CA SER A 144 34.55 6.33 45.99
C SER A 144 33.99 5.95 44.61
N ALA A 145 34.63 5.00 43.93
CA ALA A 145 34.08 4.40 42.71
C ALA A 145 32.74 3.69 42.97
N VAL A 146 32.48 3.27 44.22
CA VAL A 146 31.19 2.69 44.63
C VAL A 146 30.09 3.74 44.56
N ASP A 147 30.38 5.01 44.89
CA ASP A 147 29.40 6.09 44.85
C ASP A 147 28.92 6.33 43.41
N ALA A 148 29.84 6.30 42.43
CA ALA A 148 29.50 6.39 41.02
C ALA A 148 28.51 5.30 40.57
N VAL A 149 28.68 4.07 41.06
CA VAL A 149 27.73 2.97 40.80
C VAL A 149 26.38 3.26 41.45
N LEU A 150 26.36 3.68 42.72
CA LEU A 150 25.12 3.96 43.45
C LEU A 150 24.32 5.11 42.85
N TYR A 151 24.97 6.12 42.27
CA TYR A 151 24.29 7.23 41.59
C TYR A 151 23.63 6.82 40.28
N VAL A 152 24.28 5.91 39.52
CA VAL A 152 23.82 5.53 38.17
C VAL A 152 22.85 4.35 38.19
N LEU A 153 23.02 3.42 39.13
CA LEU A 153 22.28 2.15 39.19
C LEU A 153 20.74 2.32 39.16
N PRO A 154 20.11 3.25 39.92
CA PRO A 154 18.66 3.42 39.89
C PRO A 154 18.13 3.77 38.49
N SER A 155 18.90 4.56 37.74
CA SER A 155 18.56 4.98 36.38
C SER A 155 18.71 3.85 35.36
N GLY A 156 19.55 2.85 35.65
CA GLY A 156 19.69 1.66 34.82
C GLY A 156 18.41 0.82 34.76
N ALA A 157 17.65 0.76 35.86
CA ALA A 157 16.36 0.07 35.89
C ALA A 157 15.35 0.72 34.92
N LEU A 158 15.40 2.04 34.74
CA LEU A 158 14.52 2.77 33.82
C LEU A 158 14.85 2.48 32.35
N VAL A 159 16.14 2.40 32.01
CA VAL A 159 16.60 2.02 30.65
C VAL A 159 16.29 0.53 30.37
N LEU A 160 16.43 -0.33 31.37
CA LEU A 160 16.07 -1.75 31.29
C LEU A 160 14.56 -1.92 31.06
N MET A 161 13.73 -1.19 31.80
CA MET A 161 12.28 -1.13 31.58
C MET A 161 11.97 -0.72 30.14
N GLY A 162 12.61 0.35 29.63
CA GLY A 162 12.44 0.80 28.25
C GLY A 162 12.86 -0.24 27.21
N THR A 163 13.90 -1.02 27.50
CA THR A 163 14.36 -2.14 26.67
C THR A 163 13.31 -3.25 26.61
N PHE A 164 12.72 -3.61 27.75
CA PHE A 164 11.65 -4.58 27.81
C PHE A 164 10.40 -4.11 27.07
N PHE A 165 9.96 -2.86 27.27
CA PHE A 165 8.86 -2.27 26.51
C PHE A 165 9.13 -2.26 25.00
N ALA A 166 10.35 -1.90 24.57
CA ALA A 166 10.71 -1.89 23.16
C ALA A 166 10.60 -3.28 22.53
N PHE A 167 10.96 -4.34 23.26
CA PHE A 167 10.86 -5.72 22.80
C PHE A 167 9.41 -6.25 22.83
N ALA A 168 8.73 -6.05 23.95
CA ALA A 168 7.37 -6.54 24.19
C ALA A 168 6.33 -5.86 23.30
N LEU A 169 6.49 -4.57 22.99
CA LEU A 169 5.49 -3.80 22.24
C LEU A 169 5.74 -3.78 20.73
N ARG A 170 6.99 -3.94 20.25
CA ARG A 170 7.27 -3.93 18.81
C ARG A 170 6.81 -5.20 18.09
N SER A 171 7.13 -6.37 18.63
CA SER A 171 6.86 -7.64 17.94
C SER A 171 5.37 -7.82 17.60
N PRO A 172 4.42 -7.61 18.53
CA PRO A 172 3.00 -7.80 18.23
C PRO A 172 2.44 -6.73 17.28
N VAL A 173 2.99 -5.52 17.32
CA VAL A 173 2.52 -4.40 16.49
C VAL A 173 2.84 -4.62 15.02
N THR A 174 4.04 -5.09 14.71
CA THR A 174 4.41 -5.44 13.33
C THR A 174 3.54 -6.57 12.78
N ASP A 175 3.19 -7.53 13.64
CA ASP A 175 2.33 -8.65 13.26
C ASP A 175 0.89 -8.20 12.97
N ILE A 176 0.34 -7.27 13.75
CA ILE A 176 -0.99 -6.69 13.51
C ILE A 176 -1.05 -5.96 12.17
N PHE A 177 -0.03 -5.17 11.83
CA PHE A 177 -0.01 -4.46 10.54
C PHE A 177 0.06 -5.44 9.36
N ARG A 178 0.89 -6.47 9.48
CA ARG A 178 1.00 -7.52 8.46
C ARG A 178 -0.32 -8.27 8.28
N LEU A 179 -0.98 -8.66 9.38
CA LEU A 179 -2.27 -9.34 9.35
C LEU A 179 -3.37 -8.46 8.74
N ARG A 180 -3.35 -7.15 9.00
CA ARG A 180 -4.30 -6.20 8.37
C ARG A 180 -4.09 -6.14 6.85
N GLU A 181 -2.84 -6.06 6.41
CA GLU A 181 -2.52 -6.05 4.97
C GLU A 181 -2.96 -7.36 4.30
N GLU A 182 -2.66 -8.51 4.91
CA GLU A 182 -3.10 -9.83 4.44
C GLU A 182 -4.64 -9.95 4.40
N SER A 183 -5.34 -9.47 5.43
CA SER A 183 -6.82 -9.45 5.47
C SER A 183 -7.42 -8.55 4.40
N THR A 184 -6.85 -7.37 4.15
CA THR A 184 -7.33 -6.50 3.07
C THR A 184 -7.12 -7.10 1.69
N ARG A 185 -6.01 -7.82 1.48
CA ARG A 185 -5.74 -8.54 0.23
C ARG A 185 -6.73 -9.69 0.03
N GLN A 186 -6.95 -10.50 1.07
CA GLN A 186 -7.93 -11.59 1.03
C GLN A 186 -9.33 -11.08 0.74
N ALA A 187 -9.78 -9.99 1.39
CA ALA A 187 -11.08 -9.40 1.12
C ALA A 187 -11.22 -8.91 -0.34
N ALA A 188 -10.15 -8.37 -0.93
CA ALA A 188 -10.14 -7.97 -2.34
C ALA A 188 -10.19 -9.17 -3.29
N GLU A 189 -9.45 -10.24 -2.99
CA GLU A 189 -9.47 -11.50 -3.76
C GLU A 189 -10.85 -12.18 -3.69
N GLU A 190 -11.46 -12.25 -2.51
CA GLU A 190 -12.81 -12.79 -2.31
C GLU A 190 -13.86 -11.97 -3.06
N ALA A 191 -13.78 -10.63 -3.02
CA ALA A 191 -14.69 -9.77 -3.76
C ALA A 191 -14.58 -9.96 -5.28
N ALA A 192 -13.35 -10.10 -5.81
CA ALA A 192 -13.13 -10.37 -7.23
C ALA A 192 -13.67 -11.75 -7.64
N ALA A 193 -13.43 -12.78 -6.81
CA ALA A 193 -13.96 -14.12 -7.05
C ALA A 193 -15.50 -14.15 -7.01
N ALA A 194 -16.13 -13.45 -6.06
CA ALA A 194 -17.57 -13.32 -5.96
C ALA A 194 -18.17 -12.61 -7.18
N ALA A 195 -17.54 -11.53 -7.66
CA ALA A 195 -17.95 -10.83 -8.87
C ALA A 195 -17.86 -11.72 -10.12
N ALA A 196 -16.78 -12.49 -10.25
CA ALA A 196 -16.61 -13.43 -11.37
C ALA A 196 -17.66 -14.56 -11.36
N LEU A 197 -18.00 -15.09 -10.17
CA LEU A 197 -19.08 -16.06 -10.01
C LEU A 197 -20.44 -15.47 -10.37
N HIS A 198 -20.72 -14.23 -9.92
CA HIS A 198 -21.96 -13.54 -10.25
C HIS A 198 -22.14 -13.32 -11.76
N GLU A 199 -21.08 -12.85 -12.44
CA GLU A 199 -21.09 -12.67 -13.89
C GLU A 199 -21.32 -14.00 -14.63
N ARG A 200 -20.66 -15.07 -14.17
CA ARG A 200 -20.88 -16.42 -14.71
C ARG A 200 -22.34 -16.85 -14.58
N ASP A 201 -22.96 -16.63 -13.42
CA ASP A 201 -24.35 -17.01 -13.18
C ASP A 201 -25.30 -16.23 -14.10
N LEU A 202 -25.07 -14.92 -14.28
CA LEU A 202 -25.83 -14.10 -15.24
C LEU A 202 -25.70 -14.62 -16.68
N GLN A 203 -24.49 -15.00 -17.10
CA GLN A 203 -24.24 -15.56 -18.43
C GLN A 203 -24.94 -16.92 -18.61
N LEU A 204 -24.92 -17.78 -17.59
CA LEU A 204 -25.62 -19.06 -17.62
C LEU A 204 -27.14 -18.88 -17.71
N THR A 205 -27.72 -17.95 -16.93
CA THR A 205 -29.15 -17.64 -17.01
C THR A 205 -29.53 -17.14 -18.40
N ARG A 206 -28.76 -16.20 -18.97
CA ARG A 206 -29.00 -15.71 -20.34
C ARG A 206 -28.92 -16.82 -21.38
N LEU A 207 -27.93 -17.70 -21.28
CA LEU A 207 -27.79 -18.84 -22.18
C LEU A 207 -28.99 -19.79 -22.06
N ASP A 208 -29.44 -20.05 -20.84
CA ASP A 208 -30.58 -20.91 -20.57
C ASP A 208 -31.87 -20.37 -21.17
N GLU A 209 -32.16 -19.07 -20.98
CA GLU A 209 -33.33 -18.40 -21.55
C GLU A 209 -33.36 -18.49 -23.09
N LEU A 210 -32.19 -18.36 -23.74
CA LEU A 210 -32.08 -18.42 -25.20
C LEU A 210 -32.20 -19.86 -25.75
N ALA A 211 -31.53 -20.83 -25.11
CA ALA A 211 -31.39 -22.18 -25.66
C ALA A 211 -32.49 -23.16 -25.21
N ARG A 212 -33.02 -23.01 -23.99
CA ARG A 212 -33.98 -23.95 -23.41
C ARG A 212 -35.22 -24.19 -24.27
N PRO A 213 -35.86 -23.19 -24.92
CA PRO A 213 -37.07 -23.44 -25.71
C PRO A 213 -36.83 -24.39 -26.90
N LEU A 214 -35.78 -24.15 -27.69
CA LEU A 214 -35.45 -24.99 -28.84
C LEU A 214 -34.93 -26.37 -28.42
N LEU A 215 -34.12 -26.46 -27.36
CA LEU A 215 -33.68 -27.75 -26.82
C LEU A 215 -34.86 -28.58 -26.29
N THR A 216 -35.84 -27.94 -25.65
CA THR A 216 -37.06 -28.60 -25.19
C THR A 216 -37.90 -29.10 -26.38
N ARG A 217 -37.96 -28.32 -27.46
CA ARG A 217 -38.63 -28.74 -28.71
C ARG A 217 -37.92 -29.93 -29.35
N ILE A 218 -36.60 -29.92 -29.44
CA ILE A 218 -35.81 -31.06 -29.95
C ILE A 218 -36.03 -32.31 -29.09
N ALA A 219 -36.07 -32.14 -27.77
CA ALA A 219 -36.29 -33.23 -26.82
C ALA A 219 -37.68 -33.87 -26.93
N SER A 220 -38.67 -33.21 -27.56
CA SER A 220 -40.00 -33.79 -27.77
C SER A 220 -40.00 -34.92 -28.80
N GLY A 221 -38.93 -35.07 -29.60
CA GLY A 221 -38.77 -36.16 -30.57
C GLY A 221 -39.62 -36.05 -31.83
N GLU A 222 -40.36 -34.94 -32.00
CA GLU A 222 -41.14 -34.69 -33.21
C GLU A 222 -40.24 -34.14 -34.34
N PRO A 223 -40.55 -34.43 -35.63
CA PRO A 223 -39.80 -33.87 -36.74
C PRO A 223 -39.87 -32.33 -36.75
N LEU A 224 -38.71 -31.68 -36.79
CA LEU A 224 -38.63 -30.23 -36.93
C LEU A 224 -39.06 -29.79 -38.33
N SER A 225 -39.91 -28.77 -38.39
CA SER A 225 -40.21 -28.02 -39.61
C SER A 225 -38.97 -27.28 -40.15
N ASP A 226 -39.01 -26.86 -41.40
CA ASP A 226 -37.88 -26.14 -42.01
C ASP A 226 -37.64 -24.77 -41.35
N ASP A 227 -38.68 -24.12 -40.82
CA ASP A 227 -38.59 -22.88 -40.05
C ASP A 227 -37.92 -23.09 -38.69
N GLU A 228 -38.24 -24.19 -37.99
CA GLU A 228 -37.58 -24.56 -36.73
C GLU A 228 -36.10 -24.91 -36.98
N ARG A 229 -35.77 -25.61 -38.08
CA ARG A 229 -34.38 -25.91 -38.46
C ARG A 229 -33.60 -24.64 -38.79
N LEU A 230 -34.22 -23.67 -39.44
CA LEU A 230 -33.60 -22.35 -39.67
C LEU A 230 -33.37 -21.64 -38.34
N SER A 231 -34.34 -21.64 -37.44
CA SER A 231 -34.25 -21.03 -36.11
C SER A 231 -33.11 -21.63 -35.27
N CYS A 232 -32.96 -22.96 -35.28
CA CYS A 232 -31.84 -23.65 -34.63
C CYS A 232 -30.48 -23.22 -35.19
N ARG A 233 -30.35 -23.15 -36.52
CA ARG A 233 -29.10 -22.69 -37.17
C ARG A 233 -28.79 -21.24 -36.80
N LEU A 234 -29.77 -20.35 -36.84
CA LEU A 234 -29.59 -18.95 -36.47
C LEU A 234 -29.21 -18.78 -34.98
N LEU A 235 -29.78 -19.58 -34.08
CA LEU A 235 -29.38 -19.58 -32.67
C LEU A 235 -27.94 -20.08 -32.49
N GLU A 236 -27.55 -21.18 -33.16
CA GLU A 236 -26.18 -21.70 -33.11
C GLU A 236 -25.18 -20.63 -33.56
N PHE A 237 -25.45 -19.98 -34.69
CA PHE A 237 -24.61 -18.90 -35.19
C PHE A 237 -24.52 -17.74 -34.20
N HIS A 238 -25.64 -17.32 -33.61
CA HIS A 238 -25.65 -16.26 -32.61
C HIS A 238 -24.81 -16.62 -31.37
N LEU A 239 -24.92 -17.85 -30.86
CA LEU A 239 -24.13 -18.31 -29.71
C LEU A 239 -22.64 -18.40 -30.05
N ARG A 240 -22.29 -18.86 -31.24
CA ARG A 240 -20.90 -18.92 -31.71
C ARG A 240 -20.29 -17.54 -31.86
N ASP A 241 -21.02 -16.59 -32.44
CA ASP A 241 -20.54 -15.22 -32.60
C ASP A 241 -20.35 -14.53 -31.25
N THR A 242 -21.27 -14.75 -30.30
CA THR A 242 -21.15 -14.19 -28.94
C THR A 242 -19.88 -14.66 -28.24
N LEU A 243 -19.43 -15.90 -28.49
CA LEU A 243 -18.20 -16.46 -27.93
C LEU A 243 -16.93 -16.11 -28.72
N ARG A 244 -17.00 -16.13 -30.06
CA ARG A 244 -15.83 -15.99 -30.94
C ARG A 244 -15.58 -14.58 -31.44
N ALA A 245 -16.57 -13.70 -31.36
CA ALA A 245 -16.53 -12.35 -31.90
C ALA A 245 -17.12 -11.34 -30.91
N ALA A 246 -16.75 -11.44 -29.63
CA ALA A 246 -17.30 -10.61 -28.55
C ALA A 246 -17.20 -9.10 -28.84
N GLY A 247 -16.11 -8.63 -29.45
CA GLY A 247 -15.95 -7.24 -29.89
C GLY A 247 -16.86 -6.79 -31.04
N LEU A 248 -17.44 -7.73 -31.78
CA LEU A 248 -18.39 -7.50 -32.88
C LEU A 248 -19.81 -7.92 -32.50
N ALA A 249 -20.04 -8.32 -31.24
CA ALA A 249 -21.33 -8.78 -30.74
C ALA A 249 -22.30 -7.62 -30.44
N ASP A 250 -22.01 -6.41 -30.91
CA ASP A 250 -22.96 -5.28 -30.87
C ASP A 250 -24.26 -5.65 -31.61
N SER A 251 -25.36 -5.12 -31.11
CA SER A 251 -26.72 -5.31 -31.62
C SER A 251 -26.84 -5.02 -33.11
N GLU A 252 -26.18 -3.98 -33.63
CA GLU A 252 -26.25 -3.59 -35.04
C GLU A 252 -25.61 -4.64 -35.96
N VAL A 253 -24.34 -5.02 -35.69
CA VAL A 253 -23.62 -6.04 -36.47
C VAL A 253 -24.29 -7.40 -36.36
N SER A 254 -24.77 -7.77 -35.17
CA SER A 254 -25.47 -9.04 -34.96
C SER A 254 -26.78 -9.11 -35.76
N SER A 255 -27.52 -7.99 -35.83
CA SER A 255 -28.76 -7.90 -36.61
C SER A 255 -28.50 -8.00 -38.13
N ALA A 256 -27.48 -7.30 -38.63
CA ALA A 256 -27.07 -7.35 -40.03
C ALA A 256 -26.58 -8.75 -40.43
N ALA A 257 -25.78 -9.39 -39.58
CA ALA A 257 -25.30 -10.76 -39.80
C ALA A 257 -26.45 -11.77 -39.82
N ARG A 258 -27.45 -11.61 -38.94
CA ARG A 258 -28.66 -12.45 -38.94
C ARG A 258 -29.47 -12.27 -40.22
N ALA A 259 -29.67 -11.04 -40.68
CA ALA A 259 -30.37 -10.75 -41.92
C ALA A 259 -29.64 -11.31 -43.16
N ALA A 260 -28.31 -11.24 -43.18
CA ALA A 260 -27.49 -11.84 -44.24
C ALA A 260 -27.63 -13.37 -44.26
N ARG A 261 -27.53 -14.02 -43.10
CA ARG A 261 -27.69 -15.48 -42.98
C ARG A 261 -29.09 -15.96 -43.36
N SER A 262 -30.14 -15.20 -43.08
CA SER A 262 -31.50 -15.55 -43.52
C SER A 262 -31.68 -15.47 -45.04
N ARG A 263 -30.83 -14.70 -45.75
CA ARG A 263 -30.75 -14.70 -47.22
C ARG A 263 -29.88 -15.83 -47.78
N GLY A 264 -29.22 -16.62 -46.92
CA GLY A 264 -28.34 -17.72 -47.31
C GLY A 264 -26.86 -17.34 -47.47
N VAL A 265 -26.45 -16.15 -47.02
CA VAL A 265 -25.04 -15.71 -47.03
C VAL A 265 -24.25 -16.43 -45.93
N ASP A 266 -23.05 -16.94 -46.25
CA ASP A 266 -22.14 -17.51 -45.25
C ASP A 266 -21.39 -16.39 -44.51
N VAL A 267 -21.56 -16.29 -43.19
CA VAL A 267 -21.01 -15.19 -42.38
C VAL A 267 -20.17 -15.74 -41.23
N VAL A 268 -18.88 -15.37 -41.24
CA VAL A 268 -17.90 -15.74 -40.21
C VAL A 268 -17.39 -14.46 -39.53
N LEU A 269 -17.63 -14.33 -38.23
CA LEU A 269 -17.12 -13.24 -37.40
C LEU A 269 -16.06 -13.79 -36.44
N LEU A 270 -14.93 -13.11 -36.32
CA LEU A 270 -13.80 -13.50 -35.48
C LEU A 270 -13.22 -12.29 -34.74
N ASP A 271 -12.97 -12.45 -33.45
CA ASP A 271 -12.23 -11.49 -32.63
C ASP A 271 -10.98 -12.15 -32.04
N ASP A 272 -9.82 -11.92 -32.67
CA ASP A 272 -8.54 -12.49 -32.25
C ASP A 272 -7.72 -11.54 -31.37
N ARG A 273 -8.34 -10.50 -30.78
CA ARG A 273 -7.66 -9.57 -29.86
C ARG A 273 -7.26 -10.22 -28.52
N GLY A 274 -7.75 -11.43 -28.22
CA GLY A 274 -7.41 -12.17 -27.01
C GLY A 274 -8.08 -11.59 -25.76
N ALA A 275 -7.41 -11.67 -24.60
CA ALA A 275 -7.93 -11.19 -23.31
C ALA A 275 -8.12 -9.65 -23.24
N ASP A 276 -7.71 -8.92 -24.28
CA ASP A 276 -7.73 -7.46 -24.35
C ASP A 276 -8.90 -6.93 -25.18
N VAL A 277 -10.10 -7.49 -24.95
CA VAL A 277 -11.37 -7.11 -25.61
C VAL A 277 -11.87 -5.72 -25.13
N THR A 278 -11.10 -5.03 -24.28
CA THR A 278 -11.52 -3.79 -23.61
C THR A 278 -11.59 -2.56 -24.54
N GLY A 279 -11.17 -2.68 -25.80
CA GLY A 279 -11.23 -1.62 -26.80
C GLY A 279 -12.53 -1.63 -27.63
N VAL A 280 -13.22 -0.49 -27.65
CA VAL A 280 -14.35 -0.22 -28.57
C VAL A 280 -13.84 -0.31 -30.01
N VAL A 281 -14.53 -1.06 -30.86
CA VAL A 281 -14.23 -1.13 -32.29
C VAL A 281 -14.63 0.21 -32.92
N ASP A 282 -13.76 0.73 -33.79
CA ASP A 282 -14.04 2.00 -34.48
C ASP A 282 -15.34 1.92 -35.31
N ARG A 283 -16.10 3.01 -35.30
CA ARG A 283 -17.41 3.09 -35.94
C ARG A 283 -17.35 2.92 -37.46
N ASP A 284 -16.26 3.32 -38.11
CA ASP A 284 -16.11 3.18 -39.54
C ASP A 284 -15.85 1.72 -39.95
N ILE A 285 -15.18 0.95 -39.08
CA ILE A 285 -15.04 -0.50 -39.24
C ILE A 285 -16.41 -1.16 -39.10
N VAL A 286 -17.18 -0.81 -38.07
CA VAL A 286 -18.54 -1.32 -37.86
C VAL A 286 -19.45 -1.02 -39.06
N THR A 287 -19.42 0.22 -39.56
CA THR A 287 -20.22 0.66 -40.71
C THR A 287 -19.82 -0.10 -41.98
N SER A 288 -18.52 -0.34 -42.18
CA SER A 288 -18.01 -1.10 -43.32
C SER A 288 -18.44 -2.57 -43.26
N VAL A 289 -18.47 -3.18 -42.06
CA VAL A 289 -18.98 -4.53 -41.84
C VAL A 289 -20.47 -4.61 -42.17
N ILE A 290 -21.28 -3.70 -41.66
CA ILE A 290 -22.73 -3.67 -41.92
C ILE A 290 -22.99 -3.53 -43.42
N THR A 291 -22.30 -2.60 -44.09
CA THR A 291 -22.43 -2.38 -45.54
C THR A 291 -22.12 -3.65 -46.34
N ALA A 292 -21.07 -4.39 -45.95
CA ALA A 292 -20.70 -5.64 -46.61
C ALA A 292 -21.76 -6.75 -46.41
N LEU A 293 -22.39 -6.80 -45.24
CA LEU A 293 -23.43 -7.76 -44.88
C LEU A 293 -24.79 -7.43 -45.51
N GLU A 294 -25.08 -6.17 -45.79
CA GLU A 294 -26.33 -5.72 -46.40
C GLU A 294 -26.35 -5.82 -47.94
N SER A 295 -25.18 -5.95 -48.57
CA SER A 295 -25.07 -6.10 -50.02
C SER A 295 -25.77 -7.37 -50.54
N ASP A 296 -26.56 -7.22 -51.60
CA ASP A 296 -27.31 -8.31 -52.25
C ASP A 296 -26.44 -9.19 -53.16
N SER A 297 -25.27 -8.71 -53.59
CA SER A 297 -24.35 -9.47 -54.46
C SER A 297 -23.41 -10.41 -53.69
N THR A 298 -23.53 -10.46 -52.37
CA THR A 298 -22.61 -11.16 -51.48
C THR A 298 -23.05 -12.60 -51.24
N SER A 299 -22.14 -13.56 -51.42
CA SER A 299 -22.33 -14.98 -51.11
C SER A 299 -21.64 -15.42 -49.82
N ALA A 300 -20.53 -14.79 -49.44
CA ALA A 300 -19.85 -15.03 -48.16
C ALA A 300 -19.13 -13.79 -47.61
N VAL A 301 -19.12 -13.61 -46.28
CA VAL A 301 -18.40 -12.54 -45.57
C VAL A 301 -17.61 -13.12 -44.41
N THR A 302 -16.32 -12.81 -44.33
CA THR A 302 -15.48 -13.10 -43.16
C THR A 302 -14.93 -11.80 -42.58
N VAL A 303 -15.26 -11.51 -41.32
CA VAL A 303 -14.74 -10.36 -40.57
C VAL A 303 -13.81 -10.86 -39.48
N ARG A 304 -12.64 -10.25 -39.36
CA ARG A 304 -11.63 -10.61 -38.36
C ARG A 304 -11.05 -9.36 -37.72
N LEU A 305 -11.23 -9.21 -36.40
CA LEU A 305 -10.46 -8.27 -35.59
C LEU A 305 -9.11 -8.89 -35.24
N LEU A 306 -8.05 -8.10 -35.39
CA LEU A 306 -6.66 -8.56 -35.31
C LEU A 306 -6.02 -8.11 -33.98
N PRO A 307 -5.02 -8.85 -33.46
CA PRO A 307 -4.36 -8.49 -32.21
C PRO A 307 -3.58 -7.17 -32.30
N GLN A 308 -3.30 -6.58 -31.13
CA GLN A 308 -2.69 -5.25 -31.01
C GLN A 308 -1.21 -5.17 -31.46
N ASP A 309 -0.61 -6.27 -31.86
CA ASP A 309 0.75 -6.31 -32.42
C ASP A 309 0.78 -6.16 -33.95
N ARG A 310 -0.39 -6.05 -34.60
CA ARG A 310 -0.53 -5.86 -36.05
C ARG A 310 -0.81 -4.41 -36.42
N ASP A 311 -0.33 -4.02 -37.61
CA ASP A 311 -0.55 -2.71 -38.22
C ASP A 311 -2.01 -2.47 -38.61
N SER A 312 -2.72 -3.54 -38.99
CA SER A 312 -4.16 -3.55 -39.27
C SER A 312 -4.96 -4.00 -38.04
N ALA A 313 -6.04 -3.28 -37.72
CA ALA A 313 -6.96 -3.58 -36.63
C ALA A 313 -8.07 -4.56 -37.03
N ALA A 314 -8.51 -4.53 -38.30
CA ALA A 314 -9.56 -5.40 -38.79
C ALA A 314 -9.33 -5.77 -40.27
N SER A 315 -9.85 -6.93 -40.66
CA SER A 315 -9.96 -7.32 -42.07
C SER A 315 -11.36 -7.83 -42.39
N ILE A 316 -11.89 -7.41 -43.54
CA ILE A 316 -13.19 -7.81 -44.06
C ILE A 316 -12.96 -8.45 -45.42
N LEU A 317 -13.29 -9.73 -45.54
CA LEU A 317 -13.23 -10.50 -46.78
C LEU A 317 -14.65 -10.70 -47.28
N VAL A 318 -14.96 -10.20 -48.47
CA VAL A 318 -16.28 -10.33 -49.12
C VAL A 318 -16.12 -11.16 -50.39
N THR A 319 -16.94 -12.20 -50.54
CA THR A 319 -17.02 -13.00 -51.76
C THR A 319 -18.40 -12.79 -52.38
N GLY A 320 -18.43 -12.45 -53.67
CA GLY A 320 -19.65 -12.22 -54.43
C GLY A 320 -19.53 -12.71 -55.87
N ALA A 321 -20.47 -12.30 -56.74
CA ALA A 321 -20.49 -12.69 -58.14
C ALA A 321 -19.25 -12.22 -58.95
N ASP A 322 -18.66 -11.10 -58.55
CA ASP A 322 -17.53 -10.45 -59.24
C ASP A 322 -16.14 -10.91 -58.73
N GLY A 323 -16.10 -11.81 -57.74
CA GLY A 323 -14.88 -12.33 -57.14
C GLY A 323 -14.78 -12.10 -55.63
N THR A 324 -13.56 -12.24 -55.09
CA THR A 324 -13.26 -12.05 -53.66
C THR A 324 -12.48 -10.75 -53.46
N HIS A 325 -12.96 -9.89 -52.57
CA HIS A 325 -12.37 -8.60 -52.22
C HIS A 325 -11.99 -8.55 -50.75
N ARG A 326 -10.85 -7.94 -50.42
CA ARG A 326 -10.34 -7.87 -49.04
C ARG A 326 -10.06 -6.42 -48.65
N ALA A 327 -10.79 -5.93 -47.66
CA ALA A 327 -10.52 -4.63 -47.04
C ALA A 327 -9.75 -4.83 -45.73
N GLU A 328 -8.68 -4.06 -45.52
CA GLU A 328 -8.01 -3.92 -44.22
C GLU A 328 -8.23 -2.52 -43.66
N PHE A 329 -8.36 -2.44 -42.34
CA PHE A 329 -8.55 -1.18 -41.62
C PHE A 329 -7.51 -1.05 -40.52
N ASP A 330 -7.02 0.18 -40.30
CA ASP A 330 -6.25 0.52 -39.12
C ASP A 330 -7.16 0.78 -37.91
N ARG A 331 -6.57 1.17 -36.77
CA ARG A 331 -7.31 1.42 -35.52
C ARG A 331 -8.15 2.70 -35.53
N SER A 332 -7.89 3.60 -36.47
CA SER A 332 -8.64 4.85 -36.65
C SER A 332 -9.84 4.68 -37.58
N GLY A 333 -10.11 3.46 -38.06
CA GLY A 333 -11.15 3.20 -39.05
C GLY A 333 -10.72 3.53 -40.49
N THR A 334 -9.46 3.91 -40.71
CA THR A 334 -8.97 4.23 -42.05
C THR A 334 -8.64 2.95 -42.81
N ARG A 335 -9.13 2.86 -44.05
CA ARG A 335 -8.90 1.70 -44.92
C ARG A 335 -7.47 1.71 -45.46
N LEU A 336 -6.72 0.62 -45.21
CA LEU A 336 -5.31 0.46 -45.58
C LEU A 336 -5.12 -0.16 -46.99
N SER A 337 -6.00 -1.07 -47.40
CA SER A 337 -5.93 -1.76 -48.70
C SER A 337 -7.32 -2.25 -49.18
N SER A 338 -7.46 -2.47 -50.50
CA SER A 338 -8.68 -2.96 -51.20
C SER A 338 -8.43 -4.24 -51.98
#